data_AF-A0A7Y4WUT0-F1
#
_entry.id   AF-A0A7Y4WUT0-F1
#
_cell.length_a   1.000
_cell.length_b   1.000
_cell.length_c   1.000
_cell.angle_alpha   90.00
_cell.angle_beta   90.00
_cell.angle_gamma   90.00
#
_symmetry.space_group_name_H-M   'P 1'
#
loop_
_entity.id
_entity.type
_entity.pdbx_description
1 polymer ?
#
loop_
_entity_poly.entity_id
_entity_poly.type
_entity_poly.pdbx_seq_one_letter_code
_entity_poly.pdbx_strand_id
1 'polypeptide(L)'
;MSAGSWLFTKGPESIHIVRQEGGRLTVEGPGAKHQQHRFDTEDAIQRFQVTLAEELSEAGWVLFGVDRERRTGRERRTTGRGPDRRNARAARHAHA
;
A
#
# COMPACT_ATOMS: atom_id res chain seq x y z
N MET A 1 -7.69 -12.35 14.13
CA MET A 1 -8.33 -11.04 13.85
C MET A 1 -7.45 -10.30 12.86
N SER A 2 -7.97 -9.92 11.69
CA SER A 2 -7.17 -9.55 10.51
C SER A 2 -6.22 -8.36 10.73
N ALA A 3 -4.97 -8.58 10.35
CA ALA A 3 -3.86 -7.64 10.22
C ALA A 3 -4.17 -6.56 9.18
N GLY A 4 -3.97 -5.26 9.50
CA GLY A 4 -4.08 -4.17 8.52
C GLY A 4 -2.71 -3.76 7.99
N SER A 5 -2.62 -3.32 6.73
CA SER A 5 -1.36 -2.88 6.11
C SER A 5 -1.47 -1.54 5.39
N TRP A 6 -0.42 -0.72 5.48
CA TRP A 6 -0.27 0.56 4.78
C TRP A 6 0.94 0.52 3.86
N LEU A 7 0.79 1.11 2.68
CA LEU A 7 1.87 1.29 1.71
C LEU A 7 2.07 2.77 1.43
N PHE A 8 3.27 3.25 1.68
CA PHE A 8 3.72 4.60 1.31
C PHE A 8 4.70 4.52 0.15
N THR A 9 4.66 5.50 -0.75
CA THR A 9 5.58 5.58 -1.89
C THR A 9 6.17 6.98 -2.04
N LYS A 10 7.41 7.03 -2.52
CA LYS A 10 8.12 8.27 -2.87
C LYS A 10 8.98 8.00 -4.11
N GLY A 11 8.47 8.37 -5.28
CA GLY A 11 9.11 8.01 -6.54
C GLY A 11 9.21 6.48 -6.70
N PRO A 12 10.42 5.91 -6.88
CA PRO A 12 10.62 4.46 -6.97
C PRO A 12 10.68 3.75 -5.62
N GLU A 13 10.72 4.49 -4.51
CA GLU A 13 10.86 3.92 -3.17
C GLU A 13 9.50 3.61 -2.55
N SER A 14 9.45 2.58 -1.71
CA SER A 14 8.26 2.17 -0.98
C SER A 14 8.56 1.87 0.49
N ILE A 15 7.59 2.16 1.35
CA ILE A 15 7.57 1.75 2.75
C ILE A 15 6.29 0.96 3.01
N HIS A 16 6.44 -0.25 3.52
CA HIS A 16 5.35 -1.13 3.93
C HIS A 16 5.23 -1.15 5.44
N ILE A 17 4.04 -0.87 5.95
CA ILE A 17 3.73 -0.94 7.37
C ILE A 17 2.68 -2.03 7.55
N VAL A 18 3.03 -3.09 8.26
CA VAL A 18 2.15 -4.24 8.47
C VAL A 18 1.90 -4.42 9.95
N ARG A 19 0.62 -4.38 10.33
CA ARG A 19 0.20 -4.71 11.68
C ARG A 19 -0.04 -6.20 11.79
N GLN A 20 0.70 -6.89 12.65
CA GLN A 20 0.53 -8.32 12.90
C GLN A 20 -0.35 -8.55 14.14
N GLU A 21 -0.88 -9.77 14.27
CA GLU A 21 -1.59 -10.18 15.48
C GLU A 21 -0.67 -10.17 16.71
N GLY A 22 -1.23 -9.92 17.90
CA GLY A 22 -0.47 -9.90 19.15
C GLY A 22 0.32 -8.61 19.38
N GLY A 23 -0.13 -7.50 18.80
CA GLY A 23 0.39 -6.15 19.07
C GLY A 23 1.75 -5.84 18.43
N ARG A 24 2.10 -6.55 17.35
CA ARG A 24 3.34 -6.32 16.60
C ARG A 24 3.06 -5.45 15.38
N LEU A 25 3.98 -4.56 15.08
CA LEU A 25 3.95 -3.73 13.88
C LEU A 25 5.32 -3.77 13.22
N THR A 26 5.33 -4.04 11.93
CA THR A 26 6.54 -4.13 11.12
C THR A 26 6.57 -2.97 10.13
N VAL A 27 7.72 -2.32 10.01
CA VAL A 27 8.01 -1.27 9.02
C VAL A 27 9.14 -1.75 8.12
N GLU A 28 8.86 -1.93 6.85
CA GLU A 28 9.79 -2.32 5.81
C GLU A 28 10.01 -1.12 4.89
N GLY A 29 11.18 -0.50 4.93
CA GLY A 29 11.51 0.66 4.10
C GLY A 29 12.38 0.32 2.90
N PRO A 30 12.76 1.33 2.09
CA PRO A 30 13.63 1.13 0.94
C PRO A 30 14.98 0.52 1.35
N GLY A 31 15.41 -0.49 0.59
CA GLY A 31 16.61 -1.28 0.86
C GLY A 31 16.36 -2.43 1.86
N ALA A 32 17.33 -2.69 2.73
CA ALA A 32 17.24 -3.71 3.78
C ALA A 32 16.81 -3.15 5.15
N LYS A 33 16.13 -1.99 5.15
CA LYS A 33 15.69 -1.33 6.39
C LYS A 33 14.40 -1.98 6.87
N HIS A 34 14.51 -2.79 7.91
CA HIS A 34 13.40 -3.47 8.56
C HIS A 34 13.40 -3.11 10.04
N GLN A 35 12.28 -2.59 10.53
CA GLN A 35 12.06 -2.28 11.94
C GLN A 35 10.82 -3.01 12.43
N GLN A 36 10.91 -3.56 13.64
CA GLN A 36 9.79 -4.22 14.29
C GLN A 36 9.54 -3.57 15.64
N HIS A 37 8.28 -3.22 15.88
CA HIS A 37 7.80 -2.62 17.10
C HIS A 37 6.79 -3.57 17.76
N ARG A 38 6.86 -3.67 19.08
CA ARG A 38 5.89 -4.41 19.89
C ARG A 38 5.22 -3.44 20.83
N PHE A 39 3.91 -3.55 20.92
CA PHE A 39 3.07 -2.71 21.75
C PHE A 39 2.19 -3.57 22.64
N ASP A 40 1.98 -3.12 23.87
CA ASP A 40 1.13 -3.81 24.84
C ASP A 40 -0.36 -3.50 24.63
N THR A 41 -0.69 -2.41 23.93
CA THR A 41 -2.07 -1.97 23.71
C THR A 41 -2.34 -1.59 22.26
N GLU A 42 -3.58 -1.81 21.85
CA GLU A 42 -4.09 -1.43 20.53
C GLU A 42 -4.05 0.10 20.31
N ASP A 43 -4.28 0.87 21.37
CA ASP A 43 -4.23 2.33 21.38
C ASP A 43 -2.79 2.86 21.15
N ALA A 44 -1.78 2.20 21.71
CA ALA A 44 -0.38 2.54 21.45
C ALA A 44 0.00 2.30 19.97
N ILE A 45 -0.51 1.22 19.36
CA ILE A 45 -0.30 0.94 17.94
C ILE A 45 -0.94 2.03 17.09
N GLN A 46 -2.18 2.42 17.42
CA GLN A 46 -2.90 3.44 16.66
C GLN A 46 -2.20 4.80 16.75
N ARG A 47 -1.74 5.21 17.93
CA ARG A 47 -0.95 6.45 18.09
C ARG A 47 0.33 6.41 17.29
N PHE A 48 1.09 5.32 17.39
CA PHE A 48 2.33 5.15 16.63
C PHE A 48 2.09 5.24 15.13
N GLN A 49 1.05 4.58 14.62
CA GLN A 49 0.68 4.62 13.20
C GLN A 49 0.34 6.04 12.74
N VAL A 50 -0.44 6.80 13.53
CA VAL A 50 -0.78 8.19 13.19
C VAL A 50 0.49 9.04 13.13
N THR A 51 1.33 9.01 14.18
CA THR A 51 2.58 9.76 14.20
C THR A 51 3.49 9.39 13.04
N LEU A 52 3.67 8.09 12.76
CA LEU A 52 4.49 7.64 11.65
C LEU A 52 3.94 8.10 10.29
N ALA A 53 2.61 8.11 10.12
CA ALA A 53 2.01 8.63 8.89
C ALA A 53 2.21 10.13 8.72
N GLU A 54 2.14 10.90 9.80
CA GLU A 54 2.45 12.34 9.80
C GLU A 54 3.90 12.58 9.39
N GLU A 55 4.86 11.93 10.05
CA GLU A 55 6.29 12.04 9.74
C GLU A 55 6.59 11.67 8.27
N LEU A 56 5.99 10.59 7.78
CA LEU A 56 6.13 10.17 6.39
C LEU A 56 5.55 11.21 5.42
N SER A 57 4.38 11.77 5.75
CA SER A 57 3.74 12.81 4.93
C SER A 57 4.59 14.08 4.88
N GLU A 58 5.16 14.51 6.02
CA GLU A 58 6.09 15.65 6.10
C GLU A 58 7.38 15.39 5.31
N ALA A 59 7.87 14.15 5.30
CA ALA A 59 9.01 13.74 4.50
C ALA A 59 8.69 13.55 3.00
N GLY A 60 7.45 13.84 2.57
CA GLY A 60 7.01 13.79 1.17
C GLY A 60 6.68 12.40 0.66
N TRP A 61 6.43 11.44 1.56
CA TRP A 61 5.87 10.14 1.19
C TRP A 61 4.36 10.25 1.02
N VAL A 62 3.83 9.51 0.05
CA VAL A 62 2.40 9.50 -0.24
C VAL A 62 1.82 8.16 0.18
N LEU A 63 0.74 8.19 0.96
CA LEU A 63 -0.02 6.99 1.30
C LEU A 63 -0.74 6.47 0.04
N PHE A 64 -0.24 5.35 -0.50
CA PHE A 64 -0.73 4.76 -1.75
C PHE A 64 -1.87 3.77 -1.52
N GLY A 65 -1.88 3.07 -0.38
CA GLY A 65 -2.91 2.08 -0.07
C GLY A 65 -3.04 1.82 1.41
N VAL A 66 -4.29 1.63 1.85
CA VAL A 66 -4.65 1.18 3.19
C VAL A 66 -5.49 -0.08 3.02
N ASP A 67 -4.92 -1.24 3.34
CA ASP A 67 -5.69 -2.46 3.50
C ASP A 67 -6.13 -2.56 4.97
N ARG A 68 -7.39 -2.23 5.20
CA ARG A 68 -8.04 -2.35 6.51
C ARG A 68 -9.16 -3.36 6.34
N GLU A 69 -8.84 -4.64 6.44
CA GLU A 69 -9.83 -5.69 6.24
C GLU A 69 -10.83 -5.78 7.40
N ARG A 70 -11.84 -4.88 7.35
CA ARG A 70 -13.21 -5.13 7.80
C ARG A 70 -14.19 -4.35 6.93
N ARG A 71 -14.55 -4.95 5.80
CA ARG A 71 -15.95 -5.28 5.51
C ARG A 71 -16.00 -6.36 4.43
N THR A 72 -16.24 -7.59 4.88
CA THR A 72 -16.88 -8.64 4.09
C THR A 72 -18.15 -8.06 3.45
N GLY A 73 -18.09 -7.70 2.17
CA GLY A 73 -19.25 -7.15 1.47
C GLY A 73 -18.89 -6.28 0.28
N ARG A 74 -18.79 -6.94 -0.89
CA ARG A 74 -19.23 -6.42 -2.19
C ARG A 74 -18.24 -5.55 -3.01
N GLU A 75 -17.98 -6.11 -4.19
CA GLU A 75 -17.51 -5.49 -5.44
C GLU A 75 -16.04 -5.07 -5.57
N ARG A 76 -15.28 -6.06 -6.04
CA ARG A 76 -14.19 -5.93 -7.02
C ARG A 76 -14.50 -4.85 -8.07
N ARG A 77 -14.01 -3.63 -7.90
CA ARG A 77 -13.82 -2.68 -9.00
C ARG A 77 -12.60 -1.82 -8.68
N THR A 78 -11.45 -2.21 -9.23
CA THR A 78 -10.69 -1.45 -10.25
C THR A 78 -9.23 -1.88 -10.24
N THR A 79 -8.87 -2.85 -11.09
CA THR A 79 -7.50 -2.98 -11.60
C THR A 79 -7.59 -3.32 -13.08
N GLY A 80 -7.57 -2.29 -13.90
CA GLY A 80 -7.52 -2.40 -15.35
C GLY A 80 -6.66 -1.28 -15.94
N ARG A 81 -5.50 -0.99 -15.33
CA ARG A 81 -4.50 -0.14 -15.98
C ARG A 81 -3.67 -1.02 -16.92
N GLY A 82 -4.25 -1.34 -18.08
CA GLY A 82 -3.51 -1.91 -19.20
C GLY A 82 -2.58 -0.86 -19.82
N PRO A 83 -1.38 -1.24 -20.28
CA PRO A 83 -0.43 -0.30 -20.86
C PRO A 83 -0.96 0.22 -22.21
N ASP A 84 -1.11 1.55 -22.30
CA ASP A 84 -1.38 2.28 -23.55
C ASP A 84 -0.18 2.12 -24.50
N ARG A 85 -0.23 1.12 -25.38
CA ARG A 85 0.71 0.98 -26.49
C ARG A 85 0.24 1.83 -27.66
N ARG A 86 0.79 3.03 -27.68
CA ARG A 86 0.82 3.94 -28.82
C ARG A 86 1.40 3.23 -30.06
N ASN A 87 0.58 3.18 -31.11
CA ASN A 87 0.94 3.16 -32.53
C ASN A 87 1.54 1.85 -33.12
N ALA A 88 0.80 1.21 -34.04
CA ALA A 88 1.19 1.10 -35.46
C ALA A 88 0.46 -0.05 -36.19
N ARG A 89 -0.25 0.34 -37.25
CA ARG A 89 -0.25 -0.30 -38.58
C ARG A 89 -1.23 -1.47 -38.87
N ALA A 90 -2.12 -1.16 -39.80
CA ALA A 90 -2.73 -2.01 -40.83
C ALA A 90 -3.93 -2.92 -40.48
N ALA A 91 -5.14 -2.33 -40.55
CA ALA A 91 -6.30 -3.03 -41.12
C ALA A 91 -6.18 -2.94 -42.65
N ARG A 92 -5.69 -4.00 -43.33
CA ARG A 92 -6.50 -5.06 -44.00
C ARG A 92 -7.39 -4.43 -45.08
N HIS A 93 -7.00 -4.40 -46.36
CA HIS A 93 -7.08 -5.52 -47.31
C HIS A 93 -8.07 -6.62 -46.88
N ALA A 94 -9.29 -6.60 -47.44
CA ALA A 94 -9.76 -7.56 -48.46
C ALA A 94 -11.29 -7.80 -48.39
N HIS A 95 -11.94 -7.52 -49.53
CA HIS A 95 -12.94 -8.35 -50.22
C HIS A 95 -14.33 -8.57 -49.59
N ALA A 96 -15.34 -7.95 -50.21
CA ALA A 96 -16.43 -8.64 -50.90
C ALA A 96 -17.01 -7.70 -51.98
#